data_AF-A0A3C0ATG9-F1
#
_entry.id   AF-A0A3C0ATG9-F1
#
_cell.length_a   1.000
_cell.length_b   1.000
_cell.length_c   1.000
_cell.angle_alpha   90.00
_cell.angle_beta   90.00
_cell.angle_gamma   90.00
#
_symmetry.space_group_name_H-M   'P 1'
#
loop_
_entity.id
_entity.type
_entity.pdbx_description
1 polymer ?
#
loop_
_entity_poly.entity_id
_entity_poly.type
_entity_poly.pdbx_seq_one_letter_code
_entity_poly.pdbx_strand_id
1 'polypeptide(L)'
;MAQSQTSATPTTADDQHQQGASLTSRVAYAFGNVGQSAFYNALSTYFIVYVTSSLFSGIDKALATKLIGVITGLVVVIRIAEIFVDPLLGNIIDNTNTKWGRFKPWQLIGGTVSALLLVLVYTGLFGLVNVNTTLFIVLFVITFIVLDVFYSLRDISYWGMIPALSNDSHERSTYTALGSFGGSIGYNGLTIVVI
;
A
#
# COMPACT_ATOMS: atom_id res chain seq x y z
N MET A 1 -35.30 -26.78 -56.88
CA MET A 1 -34.59 -27.70 -55.97
C MET A 1 -33.59 -26.88 -55.19
N ALA A 2 -33.84 -26.69 -53.90
CA ALA A 2 -32.96 -25.98 -52.98
C ALA A 2 -31.79 -26.90 -52.60
N GLN A 3 -30.56 -26.39 -52.65
CA GLN A 3 -29.44 -26.92 -51.88
C GLN A 3 -28.76 -25.76 -51.17
N SER A 4 -29.19 -25.57 -49.94
CA SER A 4 -28.47 -24.93 -48.85
C SER A 4 -27.22 -25.75 -48.53
N GLN A 5 -26.04 -25.15 -48.66
CA GLN A 5 -24.85 -25.59 -47.93
C GLN A 5 -24.32 -24.44 -47.08
N THR A 6 -24.34 -24.73 -45.79
CA THR A 6 -23.85 -23.99 -44.64
C THR A 6 -22.33 -24.01 -44.53
N SER A 7 -21.84 -23.01 -43.78
CA SER A 7 -20.68 -23.02 -42.87
C SER A 7 -19.26 -23.06 -43.44
N ALA A 8 -18.55 -21.93 -43.29
CA ALA A 8 -17.50 -21.78 -42.28
C ALA A 8 -17.12 -20.30 -42.14
N THR A 9 -17.63 -19.61 -41.11
CA THR A 9 -17.08 -18.32 -40.70
C THR A 9 -15.70 -18.60 -40.09
N PRO A 10 -14.61 -17.97 -40.55
CA PRO A 10 -13.33 -18.11 -39.88
C PRO A 10 -13.48 -17.45 -38.50
N THR A 11 -13.22 -18.21 -37.44
CA THR A 11 -13.08 -17.67 -36.09
C THR A 11 -11.96 -16.65 -36.10
N THR A 12 -12.33 -15.38 -36.26
CA THR A 12 -11.40 -14.26 -36.20
C THR A 12 -10.78 -14.24 -34.81
N ALA A 13 -9.47 -14.04 -34.77
CA ALA A 13 -8.63 -13.93 -33.58
C ALA A 13 -8.94 -12.71 -32.68
N ASP A 14 -10.19 -12.26 -32.67
CA ASP A 14 -10.71 -11.08 -31.98
C ASP A 14 -11.41 -11.44 -30.65
N ASP A 15 -11.68 -12.73 -30.40
CA ASP A 15 -12.29 -13.22 -29.15
C ASP A 15 -11.34 -13.21 -27.93
N GLN A 16 -10.07 -12.84 -28.10
CA GLN A 16 -9.09 -12.82 -26.99
C GLN A 16 -9.01 -11.48 -26.25
N HIS A 17 -9.69 -10.43 -26.71
CA HIS A 17 -9.62 -9.09 -26.11
C HIS A 17 -10.92 -8.65 -25.39
N GLN A 18 -11.91 -9.54 -25.25
CA GLN A 18 -13.13 -9.31 -24.46
C GLN A 18 -13.33 -10.35 -23.34
N GLN A 19 -12.26 -10.79 -22.69
CA GLN A 19 -12.43 -11.48 -21.40
C GLN A 19 -12.82 -10.47 -20.34
N GLY A 20 -14.12 -10.35 -20.04
CA GLY A 20 -14.60 -9.77 -18.80
C GLY A 20 -13.73 -10.29 -17.67
N ALA A 21 -13.20 -9.39 -16.84
CA ALA A 21 -12.14 -9.68 -15.89
C ALA A 21 -12.35 -11.03 -15.19
N SER A 22 -11.42 -11.97 -15.41
CA SER A 22 -11.43 -13.26 -14.74
C SER A 22 -11.68 -13.06 -13.24
N LEU A 23 -12.61 -13.82 -12.67
CA LEU A 23 -12.96 -13.79 -11.25
C LEU A 23 -11.70 -13.80 -10.36
N THR A 24 -10.65 -14.52 -10.80
CA THR A 24 -9.34 -14.56 -10.15
C THR A 24 -8.68 -13.18 -10.05
N SER A 25 -8.74 -12.35 -11.09
CA SER A 25 -8.19 -10.98 -11.08
C SER A 25 -8.95 -10.09 -10.09
N ARG A 26 -10.28 -10.22 -10.02
CA ARG A 26 -11.11 -9.46 -9.08
C ARG A 26 -10.81 -9.83 -7.63
N VAL A 27 -10.71 -11.13 -7.34
CA VAL A 27 -10.37 -11.64 -6.00
C VAL A 27 -8.94 -11.24 -5.62
N ALA A 28 -7.99 -11.37 -6.54
CA ALA A 28 -6.60 -10.96 -6.29
C ALA A 28 -6.49 -9.44 -6.02
N TYR A 29 -7.24 -8.62 -6.76
CA TYR A 29 -7.30 -7.17 -6.50
C TYR A 29 -7.86 -6.90 -5.10
N ALA A 30 -9.04 -7.45 -4.77
CA ALA A 30 -9.66 -7.28 -3.47
C ALA A 30 -8.73 -7.70 -2.30
N PHE A 31 -8.07 -8.85 -2.43
CA PHE A 31 -7.11 -9.35 -1.44
C PHE A 31 -5.89 -8.43 -1.31
N GLY A 32 -5.44 -7.83 -2.41
CA GLY A 32 -4.42 -6.79 -2.40
C GLY A 32 -4.78 -5.61 -1.50
N ASN A 33 -6.07 -5.21 -1.45
CA ASN A 33 -6.50 -4.16 -0.52
C ASN A 33 -6.62 -4.62 0.92
N VAL A 34 -6.96 -5.88 1.19
CA VAL A 34 -7.03 -6.41 2.56
C VAL A 34 -5.69 -6.16 3.28
N GLY A 35 -4.58 -6.58 2.67
CA GLY A 35 -3.25 -6.35 3.22
C GLY A 35 -2.89 -4.86 3.30
N GLN A 36 -3.28 -4.08 2.29
CA GLN A 36 -3.02 -2.62 2.27
C GLN A 36 -3.69 -1.91 3.43
N SER A 37 -4.97 -2.20 3.65
CA SER A 37 -5.76 -1.49 4.66
C SER A 37 -5.38 -1.94 6.06
N ALA A 38 -4.97 -3.21 6.25
CA ALA A 38 -4.34 -3.64 7.50
C ALA A 38 -3.01 -2.90 7.73
N PHE A 39 -2.13 -2.82 6.72
CA PHE A 39 -0.89 -2.07 6.81
C PHE A 39 -1.14 -0.59 7.16
N TYR A 40 -2.08 0.04 6.46
CA TYR A 40 -2.47 1.43 6.69
C TYR A 40 -2.97 1.64 8.12
N ASN A 41 -3.81 0.74 8.63
CA ASN A 41 -4.30 0.78 10.01
C ASN A 41 -3.13 0.65 11.01
N ALA A 42 -2.21 -0.29 10.78
CA ALA A 42 -1.01 -0.45 11.60
C ALA A 42 -0.21 0.85 11.65
N LEU A 43 0.10 1.44 10.49
CA LEU A 43 0.92 2.65 10.38
C LEU A 43 0.21 3.90 10.90
N SER A 44 -1.10 4.06 10.65
CA SER A 44 -1.82 5.29 10.97
C SER A 44 -2.36 5.31 12.39
N THR A 45 -2.76 4.17 12.94
CA THR A 45 -3.42 4.09 14.25
C THR A 45 -2.50 3.44 15.27
N TYR A 46 -2.10 2.19 15.03
CA TYR A 46 -1.37 1.42 16.04
C TYR A 46 0.06 1.88 16.24
N PHE A 47 0.70 2.43 15.22
CA PHE A 47 2.06 2.95 15.33
C PHE A 47 2.10 4.16 16.28
N ILE A 48 1.12 5.06 16.19
CA ILE A 48 1.03 6.20 17.10
C ILE A 48 0.83 5.70 18.53
N VAL A 49 -0.07 4.73 18.75
CA VAL A 49 -0.28 4.10 20.06
C VAL A 49 1.01 3.43 20.57
N TYR A 50 1.72 2.72 19.71
CA TYR A 50 3.00 2.08 20.03
C TYR A 50 4.06 3.11 20.45
N VAL A 51 4.22 4.19 19.69
CA VAL A 51 5.16 5.29 20.00
C VAL A 51 4.82 5.94 21.34
N THR A 52 3.53 6.20 21.61
CA THR A 52 3.11 6.90 22.83
C THR A 52 3.15 6.02 24.08
N SER A 53 2.88 4.73 23.95
CA SER A 53 2.57 3.86 25.09
C SER A 53 3.63 2.78 25.36
N SER A 54 4.32 2.29 24.35
CA SER A 54 5.17 1.09 24.47
C SER A 54 6.64 1.35 24.16
N LEU A 55 6.93 2.10 23.10
CA LEU A 55 8.28 2.31 22.56
C LEU A 55 9.29 2.85 23.60
N PHE A 56 8.84 3.72 24.51
CA PHE A 56 9.69 4.39 25.51
C PHE A 56 9.37 3.99 26.96
N SER A 57 8.65 2.88 27.17
CA SER A 57 8.19 2.43 28.50
C SER A 57 9.32 2.16 29.50
N GLY A 58 10.54 1.88 29.02
CA GLY A 58 11.72 1.61 29.85
C GLY A 58 12.67 2.80 30.08
N ILE A 59 12.29 4.02 29.69
CA ILE A 59 13.16 5.20 29.71
C ILE A 59 12.63 6.24 30.70
N ASP A 60 13.50 7.15 31.15
CA ASP A 60 13.11 8.33 31.92
C ASP A 60 11.89 9.05 31.30
N LYS A 61 10.92 9.41 32.15
CA LYS A 61 9.64 9.97 31.72
C LYS A 61 9.81 11.31 30.99
N ALA A 62 10.72 12.17 31.45
CA ALA A 62 10.93 13.47 30.82
C ALA A 62 11.59 13.33 29.44
N LEU A 63 12.50 12.37 29.28
CA LEU A 63 13.08 12.05 27.98
C LEU A 63 12.04 11.41 27.05
N ALA A 64 11.24 10.46 27.54
CA ALA A 64 10.19 9.80 26.77
C ALA A 64 9.19 10.82 26.22
N THR A 65 8.69 11.76 27.03
CA THR A 65 7.77 12.82 26.56
C THR A 65 8.36 13.65 25.43
N LYS A 66 9.65 14.02 25.52
CA LYS A 66 10.34 14.77 24.45
C LYS A 66 10.42 13.95 23.16
N LEU A 67 10.82 12.68 23.24
CA LEU A 67 10.97 11.80 22.07
C LEU A 67 9.62 11.51 21.39
N ILE A 68 8.57 11.29 22.18
CA ILE A 68 7.21 11.14 21.66
C ILE A 68 6.80 12.40 20.88
N GLY A 69 7.03 13.59 21.45
CA GLY A 69 6.70 14.86 20.78
C GLY A 69 7.48 15.05 19.47
N VAL A 70 8.77 14.70 19.47
CA VAL A 70 9.61 14.75 18.27
C VAL A 70 9.09 13.80 17.19
N ILE A 71 8.86 12.52 17.53
CA ILE A 71 8.40 11.52 16.55
C ILE A 71 7.02 11.86 16.01
N THR A 72 6.07 12.16 16.88
CA THR A 72 4.70 12.50 16.44
C THR A 72 4.66 13.78 15.61
N GLY A 73 5.46 14.79 15.98
CA GLY A 73 5.63 16.00 15.17
C GLY A 73 6.23 15.71 13.80
N LEU A 74 7.25 14.85 13.72
CA LEU A 74 7.84 14.40 12.47
C LEU A 74 6.83 13.67 11.58
N VAL A 75 6.02 12.78 12.15
CA VAL A 75 4.96 12.08 11.40
C VAL A 75 4.00 13.09 10.77
N VAL A 76 3.58 14.12 11.52
CA VAL A 76 2.70 15.18 10.97
C VAL A 76 3.37 15.94 9.82
N VAL A 77 4.65 16.30 9.95
CA VAL A 77 5.39 16.97 8.88
C VAL A 77 5.48 16.10 7.63
N ILE A 78 5.73 14.80 7.80
CA ILE A 78 5.78 13.84 6.69
C ILE A 78 4.42 13.75 6.00
N ARG A 79 3.31 13.66 6.75
CA ARG A 79 1.95 13.69 6.18
C ARG A 79 1.68 14.93 5.33
N ILE A 80 2.17 16.09 5.74
CA ILE A 80 2.02 17.33 4.96
C ILE A 80 2.92 17.28 3.72
N ALA A 81 4.12 16.72 3.83
CA ALA A 81 5.04 16.55 2.71
C ALA A 81 4.49 15.57 1.65
N GLU A 82 3.76 14.51 2.05
CA GLU A 82 3.10 13.55 1.14
C GLU A 82 2.24 14.25 0.09
N ILE A 83 1.53 15.33 0.46
CA ILE A 83 0.69 16.13 -0.47
C ILE A 83 1.48 16.59 -1.71
N PHE A 84 2.78 16.89 -1.54
CA PHE A 84 3.66 17.32 -2.63
C PHE A 84 4.42 16.17 -3.26
N VAL A 85 4.79 15.16 -2.48
CA VAL A 85 5.60 14.02 -2.93
C VAL A 85 4.76 13.04 -3.74
N ASP A 86 3.50 12.79 -3.37
CA ASP A 86 2.64 11.81 -4.03
C ASP A 86 2.42 12.08 -5.53
N PRO A 87 2.18 13.33 -6.00
CA PRO A 87 2.14 13.62 -7.43
C PRO A 87 3.44 13.30 -8.17
N LEU A 88 4.60 13.49 -7.52
CA LEU A 88 5.90 13.15 -8.10
C LEU A 88 6.08 11.63 -8.20
N LEU A 89 5.66 10.89 -7.17
CA LEU A 89 5.66 9.42 -7.18
C LEU A 89 4.71 8.87 -8.24
N GLY A 90 3.54 9.49 -8.43
CA GLY A 90 2.63 9.17 -9.52
C GLY A 90 3.28 9.32 -10.89
N ASN A 91 4.00 10.42 -11.12
CA ASN A 91 4.76 10.63 -12.37
C ASN A 91 5.80 9.54 -12.58
N ILE A 92 6.54 9.14 -11.54
CA ILE A 92 7.51 8.03 -11.60
C ILE A 92 6.83 6.73 -12.04
N ILE A 93 5.68 6.39 -11.46
CA ILE A 93 4.91 5.19 -11.81
C ILE A 93 4.43 5.25 -13.26
N ASP A 94 3.89 6.39 -13.69
CA ASP A 94 3.37 6.56 -15.05
C ASP A 94 4.48 6.43 -16.11
N ASN A 95 5.68 6.93 -15.81
CA ASN A 95 6.82 6.86 -16.72
C ASN A 95 7.58 5.52 -16.64
N THR A 96 7.13 4.58 -15.79
CA THR A 96 7.78 3.28 -15.61
C THR A 96 7.43 2.34 -16.76
N ASN A 97 8.43 2.02 -17.60
CA ASN A 97 8.31 1.02 -18.66
C ASN A 97 9.11 -0.24 -18.29
N THR A 98 8.42 -1.30 -17.84
CA THR A 98 9.06 -2.60 -17.54
C THR A 98 8.34 -3.74 -18.24
N LYS A 99 9.02 -4.89 -18.36
CA LYS A 99 8.46 -6.13 -18.92
C LYS A 99 7.24 -6.66 -18.15
N TRP A 100 7.04 -6.22 -16.90
CA TRP A 100 5.91 -6.63 -16.06
C TRP A 100 4.76 -5.61 -16.06
N GLY A 101 4.88 -4.54 -16.85
CA GLY A 101 3.96 -3.40 -16.86
C GLY A 101 4.38 -2.30 -15.88
N ARG A 102 3.60 -1.22 -15.89
CA ARG A 102 3.89 -0.01 -15.08
C ARG A 102 3.64 -0.19 -13.57
N PHE A 103 2.54 -0.84 -13.18
CA PHE A 103 2.10 -0.89 -11.77
C PHE A 103 2.68 -2.06 -10.96
N LYS A 104 2.82 -3.23 -11.57
CA LYS A 104 3.19 -4.47 -10.85
C LYS A 104 4.55 -4.40 -10.14
N PRO A 105 5.63 -3.83 -10.73
CA PRO A 105 6.91 -3.72 -10.05
C PRO A 105 6.83 -2.89 -8.76
N TRP A 106 6.15 -1.74 -8.82
CA TRP A 106 5.98 -0.86 -7.66
C TRP A 106 5.11 -1.46 -6.58
N GLN A 107 4.11 -2.26 -6.95
CA GLN A 107 3.30 -2.96 -5.97
C GLN A 107 4.08 -4.05 -5.21
N LEU A 108 4.98 -4.76 -5.90
CA LEU A 108 5.85 -5.74 -5.26
C LEU A 108 6.94 -5.07 -4.43
N ILE A 109 7.72 -4.17 -5.03
CA ILE A 109 8.86 -3.51 -4.36
C ILE A 109 8.36 -2.62 -3.23
N GLY A 110 7.38 -1.75 -3.50
CA GLY A 110 6.80 -0.87 -2.50
C GLY A 110 6.14 -1.64 -1.37
N GLY A 111 5.39 -2.71 -1.69
CA GLY A 111 4.77 -3.57 -0.67
C GLY A 111 5.79 -4.31 0.20
N THR A 112 6.82 -4.92 -0.39
CA THR A 112 7.83 -5.68 0.35
C THR A 112 8.73 -4.78 1.18
N VAL A 113 9.23 -3.67 0.61
CA VAL A 113 10.12 -2.76 1.33
C VAL A 113 9.38 -2.08 2.48
N SER A 114 8.16 -1.57 2.24
CA SER A 114 7.37 -0.96 3.32
C SER A 114 7.00 -1.97 4.42
N ALA A 115 6.67 -3.23 4.08
CA ALA A 115 6.43 -4.29 5.06
C ALA A 115 7.64 -4.56 5.97
N LEU A 116 8.84 -4.69 5.40
CA LEU A 116 10.05 -4.93 6.18
C LEU A 116 10.40 -3.73 7.07
N LEU A 117 10.27 -2.51 6.54
CA LEU A 117 10.53 -1.29 7.30
C LEU A 117 9.49 -1.07 8.40
N LEU A 118 8.22 -1.45 8.17
CA LEU A 118 7.18 -1.42 9.19
C LEU A 118 7.57 -2.30 10.37
N VAL A 119 7.96 -3.57 10.11
CA VAL A 119 8.44 -4.46 11.17
C VAL A 119 9.63 -3.82 11.90
N LEU A 120 10.59 -3.27 11.16
CA LEU A 120 11.77 -2.63 11.73
C LEU A 120 11.40 -1.47 12.69
N VAL A 121 10.49 -0.56 12.31
CA VAL A 121 10.09 0.54 13.20
C VAL A 121 9.35 0.05 14.44
N TYR A 122 8.58 -1.05 14.34
CA TYR A 122 7.92 -1.69 15.49
C TYR A 122 8.89 -2.43 16.44
N THR A 123 10.11 -2.73 16.01
CA THR A 123 11.16 -3.21 16.93
C THR A 123 11.78 -2.08 17.77
N GLY A 124 11.41 -0.82 17.51
CA GLY A 124 12.06 0.34 18.14
C GLY A 124 13.53 0.48 17.76
N LEU A 125 13.89 0.05 16.53
CA LEU A 125 15.27 -0.08 16.05
C LEU A 125 16.15 -0.89 17.02
N PHE A 126 15.63 -2.03 17.50
CA PHE A 126 16.31 -2.93 18.44
C PHE A 126 16.76 -2.24 19.74
N GLY A 127 15.97 -1.28 20.23
CA GLY A 127 16.26 -0.57 21.48
C GLY A 127 17.38 0.46 21.39
N LEU A 128 17.74 0.89 20.17
CA LEU A 128 18.83 1.86 19.91
C LEU A 128 18.71 3.16 20.70
N VAL A 129 17.49 3.56 21.06
CA VAL A 129 17.21 4.71 21.91
C VAL A 129 17.97 4.68 23.25
N ASN A 130 18.20 3.48 23.82
CA ASN A 130 18.90 3.30 25.10
C ASN A 130 20.43 3.39 24.96
N VAL A 131 20.95 3.22 23.75
CA VAL A 131 22.39 3.26 23.46
C VAL A 131 22.80 4.66 23.00
N ASN A 132 22.06 5.22 22.04
CA ASN A 132 22.33 6.54 21.50
C ASN A 132 21.04 7.18 20.98
N THR A 133 20.50 8.11 21.75
CA THR A 133 19.25 8.80 21.43
C THR A 133 19.32 9.62 20.14
N THR A 134 20.44 10.31 19.88
CA THR A 134 20.61 11.10 18.66
C THR A 134 20.64 10.22 17.42
N LEU A 135 21.39 9.11 17.49
CA LEU A 135 21.46 8.15 16.39
C LEU A 135 20.10 7.48 16.14
N PHE A 136 19.38 7.15 17.22
CA PHE A 136 18.01 6.65 17.12
C PHE A 136 17.10 7.61 16.37
N ILE A 137 17.07 8.90 16.72
CA ILE A 137 16.21 9.89 16.03
C ILE A 137 16.55 9.95 14.54
N VAL A 138 17.83 10.06 14.19
CA VAL A 138 18.27 10.19 12.79
C VAL A 138 17.89 8.94 11.98
N LEU A 139 18.20 7.75 12.48
CA LEU A 139 17.87 6.50 11.78
C LEU A 139 16.37 6.27 11.70
N PHE A 140 15.63 6.63 12.75
CA PHE A 140 14.17 6.51 12.77
C PHE A 140 13.55 7.41 11.71
N VAL A 141 13.97 8.68 11.61
CA VAL A 141 13.50 9.61 10.58
C VAL A 141 13.75 9.06 9.18
N ILE A 142 14.99 8.62 8.89
CA ILE A 142 15.33 8.08 7.58
C ILE A 142 14.50 6.84 7.28
N THR A 143 14.41 5.90 8.22
CA THR A 143 13.63 4.66 8.07
C THR A 143 12.16 4.97 7.81
N PHE A 144 11.59 5.91 8.55
CA PHE A 144 10.18 6.27 8.44
C PHE A 144 9.87 6.98 7.12
N ILE A 145 10.72 7.91 6.66
CA ILE A 145 10.58 8.55 5.34
C ILE A 145 10.65 7.52 4.22
N VAL A 146 11.61 6.59 4.29
CA VAL A 146 11.74 5.55 3.26
C VAL A 146 10.52 4.62 3.28
N LEU A 147 10.05 4.23 4.47
CA LEU A 147 8.82 3.45 4.63
C LEU A 147 7.64 4.16 3.96
N ASP A 148 7.45 5.44 4.27
CA ASP A 148 6.35 6.27 3.80
C ASP A 148 6.34 6.41 2.26
N VAL A 149 7.50 6.69 1.67
CA VAL A 149 7.66 6.77 0.21
C VAL A 149 7.32 5.44 -0.49
N PHE A 150 7.83 4.31 0.02
CA PHE A 150 7.52 3.00 -0.57
C PHE A 150 6.08 2.58 -0.36
N TYR A 151 5.48 2.95 0.77
CA TYR A 151 4.06 2.75 1.04
C TYR A 151 3.20 3.55 0.04
N SER A 152 3.50 4.84 -0.15
CA SER A 152 2.80 5.72 -1.10
C SER A 152 2.92 5.21 -2.54
N LEU A 153 4.14 4.82 -2.99
CA LEU A 153 4.34 4.20 -4.30
C LEU A 153 3.43 2.99 -4.54
N ARG A 154 3.27 2.13 -3.52
CA ARG A 154 2.42 0.94 -3.59
C ARG A 154 0.93 1.31 -3.56
N ASP A 155 0.54 2.32 -2.79
CA ASP A 155 -0.85 2.79 -2.73
C ASP A 155 -1.30 3.42 -4.05
N ILE A 156 -0.51 4.37 -4.57
CA ILE A 156 -0.76 5.04 -5.86
C ILE A 156 -0.81 4.00 -6.99
N SER A 157 0.12 3.03 -7.00
CA SER A 157 0.13 1.97 -8.01
C SER A 157 -1.09 1.07 -7.93
N TYR A 158 -1.59 0.78 -6.72
CA TYR A 158 -2.74 -0.07 -6.51
C TYR A 158 -4.02 0.56 -7.06
N TRP A 159 -4.33 1.79 -6.64
CA TRP A 159 -5.53 2.51 -7.09
C TRP A 159 -5.42 2.97 -8.54
N GLY A 160 -4.22 3.35 -8.99
CA GLY A 160 -3.93 3.74 -10.37
C GLY A 160 -4.08 2.60 -11.38
N MET A 161 -4.15 1.34 -10.94
CA MET A 161 -4.31 0.19 -11.83
C MET A 161 -5.77 0.00 -12.30
N ILE A 162 -6.78 0.51 -11.59
CA ILE A 162 -8.21 0.31 -11.94
C ILE A 162 -8.52 0.70 -13.40
N PRO A 163 -8.11 1.88 -13.91
CA PRO A 163 -8.38 2.26 -15.30
C PRO A 163 -7.67 1.38 -16.32
N ALA A 164 -6.58 0.71 -15.92
CA ALA A 164 -5.82 -0.20 -16.77
C ALA A 164 -6.36 -1.64 -16.75
N LEU A 165 -7.17 -2.02 -15.75
CA LEU A 165 -7.78 -3.35 -15.64
C LEU A 165 -9.03 -3.50 -16.52
N SER A 166 -9.77 -2.41 -16.75
CA SER A 166 -10.94 -2.44 -17.62
C SER A 166 -11.19 -1.08 -18.28
N ASN A 167 -11.72 -1.11 -19.49
CA ASN A 167 -12.24 0.08 -20.19
C ASN A 167 -13.72 0.33 -19.88
N ASP A 168 -14.43 -0.67 -19.34
CA ASP A 168 -15.83 -0.56 -18.97
C ASP A 168 -16.02 0.12 -17.61
N SER A 169 -16.97 1.04 -17.54
CA SER A 169 -17.29 1.80 -16.34
C SER A 169 -17.84 0.90 -15.23
N HIS A 170 -18.67 -0.09 -15.58
CA HIS A 170 -19.27 -0.99 -14.61
C HIS A 170 -18.23 -1.93 -13.97
N GLU A 171 -17.32 -2.48 -14.77
CA GLU A 171 -16.18 -3.25 -14.28
C GLU A 171 -15.27 -2.43 -13.36
N ARG A 172 -14.95 -1.18 -13.71
CA ARG A 172 -14.13 -0.30 -12.83
C ARG A 172 -14.80 -0.07 -11.48
N SER A 173 -16.11 0.20 -11.49
CA SER A 173 -16.91 0.33 -10.26
C SER A 173 -16.86 -0.95 -9.42
N THR A 174 -16.96 -2.11 -10.08
CA THR A 174 -16.87 -3.42 -9.42
C THR A 174 -15.50 -3.63 -8.75
N TYR A 175 -14.39 -3.30 -9.43
CA TYR A 175 -13.05 -3.35 -8.84
C TYR A 175 -12.91 -2.42 -7.64
N THR A 176 -13.39 -1.17 -7.75
CA THR A 176 -13.38 -0.23 -6.63
C THR A 176 -14.19 -0.76 -5.44
N ALA A 177 -15.40 -1.28 -5.69
CA ALA A 177 -16.26 -1.83 -4.64
C ALA A 177 -15.62 -3.04 -3.94
N LEU A 178 -15.08 -3.98 -4.72
CA LEU A 178 -14.39 -5.16 -4.19
C LEU A 178 -13.12 -4.79 -3.42
N GLY A 179 -12.35 -3.83 -3.94
CA GLY A 179 -11.21 -3.25 -3.26
C GLY A 179 -11.61 -2.66 -1.91
N SER A 180 -12.58 -1.75 -1.89
CA SER A 180 -13.07 -1.11 -0.65
C SER A 180 -13.65 -2.10 0.36
N PHE A 181 -14.36 -3.13 -0.11
CA PHE A 181 -14.87 -4.20 0.74
C PHE A 181 -13.72 -5.01 1.37
N GLY A 182 -12.76 -5.45 0.56
CA GLY A 182 -11.55 -6.12 1.06
C GLY A 182 -10.76 -5.23 2.02
N GLY A 183 -10.65 -3.94 1.73
CA GLY A 183 -10.00 -2.97 2.59
C GLY A 183 -10.68 -2.82 3.96
N SER A 184 -12.01 -2.79 3.98
CA SER A 184 -12.79 -2.78 5.23
C SER A 184 -12.50 -4.01 6.10
N ILE A 185 -12.40 -5.19 5.48
CA ILE A 185 -12.04 -6.43 6.18
C ILE A 185 -10.62 -6.32 6.73
N GLY A 186 -9.66 -5.86 5.93
CA GLY A 186 -8.26 -5.72 6.37
C GLY A 186 -8.10 -4.74 7.53
N TYR A 187 -8.74 -3.58 7.43
CA TYR A 187 -8.69 -2.53 8.45
C TYR A 187 -9.28 -3.01 9.78
N ASN A 188 -10.52 -3.52 9.77
CA ASN A 188 -11.19 -3.96 11.00
C ASN A 188 -10.64 -5.30 11.51
N GLY A 189 -10.21 -6.18 10.61
CA GLY A 189 -9.60 -7.46 10.96
C GLY A 189 -8.32 -7.26 11.77
N LEU A 190 -7.45 -6.31 11.38
CA LEU A 190 -6.31 -5.95 12.22
C LEU A 190 -6.78 -5.42 13.57
N THR A 191 -7.79 -4.56 13.59
CA THR A 191 -8.30 -3.99 14.84
C THR A 191 -8.75 -5.06 15.84
N ILE A 192 -9.45 -6.09 15.37
CA ILE A 192 -9.93 -7.21 16.19
C ILE A 192 -8.77 -8.05 16.74
N VAL A 193 -7.66 -8.17 16.00
CA VAL A 193 -6.49 -8.96 16.44
C VAL A 193 -5.72 -8.25 17.56
N VAL A 194 -5.73 -6.91 17.57
CA VAL A 194 -4.92 -6.11 18.50
C VAL A 194 -5.64 -5.84 19.84
N ILE A 195 -6.98 -5.77 19.85
CA ILE A 195 -7.81 -5.54 21.05
C ILE A 195 -8.06 -6.85 21.78
#